data_AF-A0A1I6WQ88-F1
#
_entry.id   AF-A0A1I6WQ88-F1
#
_cell.length_a   1.000
_cell.length_b   1.000
_cell.length_c   1.000
_cell.angle_alpha   90.00
_cell.angle_beta   90.00
_cell.angle_gamma   90.00
#
_symmetry.space_group_name_H-M   'P 1'
#
loop_
_entity.id
_entity.type
_entity.pdbx_description
1 polymer ?
#
loop_
_entity_poly.entity_id
_entity_poly.type
_entity_poly.pdbx_seq_one_letter_code
_entity_poly.pdbx_strand_id
1 'polypeptide(L)'
;MSQMLNKLCVKTFNNTNVITEIGVVKKVNSRTIHVDWGKKVWVYQNREFRWVPVTEEEFLQKYGKNKFSPEALVRAEELGLNIQKG
;
A
#
# COMPACT_ATOMS: atom_id res chain seq x y z
N MET A 1 -5.62 0.31 18.51
CA MET A 1 -4.39 0.17 17.70
C MET A 1 -4.45 -1.01 16.70
N SER A 2 -5.63 -1.45 16.28
CA SER A 2 -5.81 -2.59 15.35
C SER A 2 -6.35 -2.18 13.97
N GLN A 3 -6.62 -0.89 13.76
CA GLN A 3 -7.27 -0.39 12.54
C GLN A 3 -6.38 -0.38 11.29
N MET A 4 -5.09 -0.72 11.40
CA MET A 4 -4.16 -0.74 10.27
C MET A 4 -3.92 -2.15 9.72
N LEU A 5 -4.36 -3.18 10.45
CA LEU A 5 -4.15 -4.58 10.07
C LEU A 5 -5.04 -4.90 8.86
N ASN A 6 -4.48 -5.58 7.85
CA ASN A 6 -5.09 -5.81 6.53
C ASN A 6 -5.37 -4.55 5.70
N LYS A 7 -4.83 -3.38 6.08
CA LYS A 7 -4.88 -2.21 5.22
C LYS A 7 -3.73 -2.18 4.21
N LEU A 8 -3.96 -1.47 3.12
CA LEU A 8 -3.02 -1.28 2.04
C LEU A 8 -2.22 0.00 2.28
N CYS A 9 -0.93 -0.08 2.05
CA CYS A 9 -0.01 1.05 2.08
C CYS A 9 0.60 1.17 0.69
N VAL A 10 0.90 2.39 0.26
CA VAL A 10 1.59 2.57 -1.01
C VAL A 10 2.79 3.43 -0.89
N LYS A 11 3.78 3.08 -1.69
CA LYS A 11 4.98 3.85 -1.88
C LYS A 11 4.87 4.57 -3.20
N THR A 12 4.93 5.89 -3.11
CA THR A 12 4.95 6.77 -4.27
C THR A 12 6.38 7.18 -4.58
N PHE A 13 6.70 7.30 -5.86
CA PHE A 13 8.01 7.78 -6.31
C PHE A 13 7.99 9.31 -6.41
N ASN A 14 8.85 9.92 -5.60
CA ASN A 14 9.30 11.31 -5.59
C ASN A 14 8.42 12.33 -6.35
N ASN A 15 7.54 13.03 -5.63
CA ASN A 15 6.76 14.20 -6.08
C ASN A 15 5.77 14.00 -7.27
N THR A 16 5.83 12.88 -7.99
CA THR A 16 4.96 12.63 -9.16
C THR A 16 3.64 11.95 -8.79
N ASN A 17 3.40 11.65 -7.51
CA ASN A 17 2.24 10.88 -7.03
C ASN A 17 2.07 9.51 -7.72
N VAL A 18 3.11 8.99 -8.38
CA VAL A 18 3.09 7.69 -9.04
C VAL A 18 3.38 6.61 -8.01
N ILE A 19 2.45 5.67 -7.84
CA ILE A 19 2.59 4.48 -7.03
C ILE A 19 3.51 3.49 -7.73
N THR A 20 4.62 3.19 -7.08
CA THR A 20 5.60 2.19 -7.56
C THR A 20 5.46 0.86 -6.84
N GLU A 21 5.08 0.87 -5.56
CA GLU A 21 4.95 -0.35 -4.76
C GLU A 21 3.67 -0.31 -3.91
N ILE A 22 3.05 -1.48 -3.75
CA ILE A 22 1.87 -1.68 -2.91
C ILE A 22 2.23 -2.66 -1.80
N GLY A 23 2.08 -2.20 -0.58
CA GLY A 23 2.33 -2.92 0.65
C GLY A 23 1.05 -3.30 1.36
N VAL A 24 1.01 -4.46 2.01
CA VAL A 24 -0.11 -4.90 2.83
C VAL A 24 0.36 -5.03 4.26
N VAL A 25 -0.35 -4.37 5.19
CA VAL A 25 -0.05 -4.50 6.61
C VAL A 25 -0.51 -5.87 7.09
N LYS A 26 0.43 -6.81 7.19
CA LYS A 26 0.17 -8.18 7.67
C LYS A 26 0.10 -8.27 9.18
N LYS A 27 0.92 -7.47 9.89
CA LYS A 27 1.01 -7.55 11.35
C LYS A 27 1.30 -6.18 11.94
N VAL A 28 0.57 -5.84 13.00
CA VAL A 28 0.81 -4.64 13.80
C VAL A 28 1.08 -5.09 15.22
N ASN A 29 2.27 -4.79 15.71
CA ASN A 29 2.65 -4.92 17.11
C ASN A 29 2.64 -3.54 17.77
N SER A 30 2.67 -3.48 19.11
CA SER A 30 2.65 -2.21 19.85
C SER A 30 3.76 -1.22 19.47
N ARG A 31 4.90 -1.71 18.97
CA ARG A 31 6.07 -0.88 18.61
C ARG A 31 6.45 -0.97 17.13
N THR A 32 5.97 -1.97 16.39
CA THR A 32 6.38 -2.23 15.01
C THR A 32 5.22 -2.60 14.11
N ILE A 33 5.31 -2.25 12.83
CA ILE A 33 4.34 -2.52 11.78
C ILE A 33 5.04 -3.30 10.68
N HIS A 34 4.55 -4.49 10.38
CA HIS A 34 5.09 -5.36 9.35
C HIS A 34 4.23 -5.18 8.10
N VAL A 35 4.86 -4.67 7.04
CA VAL A 35 4.23 -4.45 5.74
C VAL A 35 4.86 -5.39 4.73
N ASP A 36 4.03 -6.20 4.11
CA ASP A 36 4.41 -7.05 3.00
C ASP A 36 4.29 -6.29 1.68
N TRP A 37 5.42 -6.00 1.04
CA TRP A 37 5.45 -5.32 -0.27
C TRP A 37 5.43 -6.30 -1.45
N GLY A 38 5.07 -7.57 -1.22
CA GLY A 38 5.09 -8.64 -2.21
C GLY A 38 6.47 -9.20 -2.54
N LYS A 39 7.46 -8.33 -2.77
CA LYS A 39 8.85 -8.77 -2.96
C LYS A 39 9.56 -9.02 -1.63
N LYS A 40 9.18 -8.28 -0.58
CA LYS A 40 9.81 -8.36 0.74
C LYS A 40 8.89 -7.83 1.84
N VAL A 41 8.95 -8.45 3.02
CA VAL A 41 8.34 -7.91 4.23
C VAL A 41 9.29 -6.90 4.87
N TRP A 42 8.80 -5.68 5.06
CA TRP A 42 9.51 -4.61 5.75
C TRP A 42 8.89 -4.38 7.12
N VAL A 43 9.73 -4.20 8.13
CA VAL A 43 9.31 -3.90 9.49
C VAL A 43 9.63 -2.45 9.78
N TYR A 44 8.59 -1.66 10.03
CA TYR A 44 8.69 -0.25 10.38
C TYR A 44 8.43 -0.08 11.86
N GLN A 45 9.04 0.94 12.48
CA GLN A 45 8.63 1.34 13.82
C GLN A 45 7.33 2.12 13.76
N ASN A 46 6.43 1.90 14.71
CA ASN A 46 5.13 2.58 14.78
C ASN A 46 5.28 4.12 14.77
N ARG A 47 6.31 4.65 15.44
CA ARG A 47 6.62 6.09 15.49
C ARG A 47 7.13 6.65 14.16
N GLU A 48 7.70 5.82 13.30
CA GLU A 48 8.30 6.22 12.03
C GLU A 48 7.43 5.81 10.83
N PHE A 49 6.27 5.22 11.09
CA PHE A 49 5.37 4.76 10.06
C PHE A 49 4.68 5.95 9.39
N ARG A 50 5.25 6.40 8.27
CA ARG A 50 4.73 7.52 7.47
C ARG A 50 3.79 7.09 6.35
N TRP A 51 3.56 5.80 6.19
CA TRP A 51 2.66 5.29 5.15
C TRP A 51 1.21 5.47 5.59
N VAL A 52 0.36 5.84 4.64
CA VAL A 52 -1.07 6.02 4.92
C VAL A 52 -1.78 4.70 4.60
N PRO A 53 -2.24 3.95 5.62
CA PRO A 53 -2.99 2.73 5.41
C PRO A 53 -4.39 3.08 4.92
N VAL A 54 -4.67 2.76 3.67
CA VAL A 54 -5.96 2.96 3.02
C VAL A 54 -6.65 1.63 2.78
N THR A 55 -7.97 1.66 2.65
CA THR A 55 -8.76 0.52 2.17
C THR A 55 -8.68 0.45 0.65
N GLU A 56 -9.09 -0.69 0.08
CA GLU A 56 -9.16 -0.90 -1.36
C GLU A 56 -9.97 0.20 -2.07
N GLU A 57 -11.10 0.57 -1.49
CA GLU A 57 -12.00 1.60 -2.02
C GLU A 57 -11.38 3.00 -1.99
N GLU A 58 -10.79 3.37 -0.85
CA GLU A 58 -10.08 4.65 -0.69
C GLU A 58 -8.87 4.72 -1.62
N PHE A 59 -8.22 3.58 -1.83
CA PHE A 59 -7.07 3.46 -2.72
C PHE A 59 -7.45 3.73 -4.17
N LEU A 60 -8.55 3.15 -4.63
CA LEU A 60 -9.09 3.36 -5.97
C LEU A 60 -9.62 4.78 -6.18
N GLN A 61 -10.27 5.37 -5.18
CA GLN A 61 -10.72 6.77 -5.26
C GLN A 61 -9.56 7.77 -5.26
N LYS A 62 -8.56 7.53 -4.42
CA LYS A 62 -7.45 8.47 -4.21
C LYS A 62 -6.41 8.39 -5.33
N TYR A 63 -6.25 7.23 -5.94
CA TYR A 63 -5.26 7.00 -6.98
C TYR A 63 -5.92 6.42 -8.23
N GLY A 64 -6.02 7.24 -9.28
CA GLY A 64 -6.40 6.76 -10.60
C GLY A 64 -5.30 5.90 -11.23
N LYS A 65 -5.69 4.91 -12.06
CA LYS A 65 -4.80 3.93 -12.73
C LYS A 65 -3.58 4.54 -13.43
N ASN A 66 -3.70 5.78 -13.90
CA ASN A 66 -2.62 6.52 -14.58
C ASN A 66 -1.41 6.85 -13.66
N LYS A 67 -1.60 6.75 -12.35
CA LYS A 67 -0.55 6.92 -11.35
C LYS A 67 0.11 5.61 -10.94
N PHE A 68 -0.19 4.48 -11.57
CA PHE A 68 0.42 3.21 -11.18
C PHE A 68 1.51 2.80 -12.16
N SER A 69 2.68 2.47 -11.61
CA SER A 69 3.69 1.75 -12.38
C SER A 69 3.20 0.35 -12.74
N PRO A 70 3.68 -0.24 -13.84
CA PRO A 70 3.27 -1.58 -14.27
C PRO A 70 3.49 -2.64 -13.18
N GLU A 71 4.56 -2.53 -12.40
CA GLU A 71 4.81 -3.43 -11.26
C GLU A 71 3.76 -3.29 -10.14
N ALA A 72 3.30 -2.07 -9.87
CA ALA A 72 2.26 -1.81 -8.89
C ALA A 72 0.88 -2.32 -9.39
N LEU A 73 0.60 -2.23 -10.70
CA LEU A 73 -0.62 -2.79 -11.29
C LEU A 73 -0.67 -4.31 -11.12
N VAL A 74 0.41 -5.01 -11.46
CA VAL A 74 0.49 -6.46 -11.28
C VAL A 74 0.27 -6.83 -9.81
N ARG A 75 0.91 -6.10 -8.88
CA ARG A 75 0.72 -6.36 -7.45
C ARG A 75 -0.70 -6.05 -6.98
N ALA A 76 -1.33 -5.00 -7.50
CA ALA A 76 -2.72 -4.69 -7.22
C ALA A 76 -3.63 -5.85 -7.65
N GLU A 77 -3.43 -6.36 -8.87
CA GLU A 77 -4.19 -7.50 -9.38
C GLU A 77 -3.98 -8.77 -8.54
N GLU A 78 -2.75 -9.06 -8.11
CA GLU A 78 -2.47 -10.17 -7.18
C GLU A 78 -3.17 -10.02 -5.83
N LEU A 79 -3.38 -8.78 -5.38
CA LEU A 79 -4.06 -8.47 -4.13
C LEU A 79 -5.60 -8.43 -4.29
N GLY A 80 -6.12 -8.64 -5.49
CA GLY A 80 -7.56 -8.57 -5.79
C GLY A 80 -8.09 -7.14 -5.99
N LEU A 81 -7.21 -6.14 -6.03
CA LEU A 81 -7.58 -4.76 -6.29
C LEU A 81 -7.92 -4.58 -7.77
N ASN A 82 -9.22 -4.59 -8.08
CA ASN A 82 -9.69 -4.34 -9.43
C ASN A 82 -9.62 -2.85 -9.76
N ILE A 83 -8.46 -2.40 -10.23
CA ILE A 83 -8.26 -1.03 -10.73
C ILE A 83 -8.99 -0.87 -12.07
N GLN A 84 -10.30 -0.61 -12.00
CA GLN A 84 -11.14 -0.36 -13.16
C GLN A 84 -10.60 0.86 -13.94
N LYS A 85 -10.47 0.68 -15.26
CA LYS A 85 -10.20 1.76 -16.21
C LYS A 85 -11.33 2.79 -16.07
N GLY A 86 -11.00 3.98 -15.58
CA GLY A 86 -11.72 5.18 -15.97
C GLY A 86 -11.45 5.49 -17.43
#